data_AF-A0A511N292-F1
#
_entry.id   AF-A0A511N292-F1
#
_cell.length_a   1.000
_cell.length_b   1.000
_cell.length_c   1.000
_cell.angle_alpha   90.00
_cell.angle_beta   90.00
_cell.angle_gamma   90.00
#
_symmetry.space_group_name_H-M   'P 1'
#
loop_
_entity.id
_entity.type
_entity.pdbx_description
1 polymer ?
#
loop_
_entity_poly.entity_id
_entity_poly.type
_entity_poly.pdbx_seq_one_letter_code
_entity_poly.pdbx_strand_id
1 'polypeptide(L)'
;MDAPVLLFVADPAGDQRGDGGYLLPGTLSNLEVASLDLRSFAVRNEGGNLKLEVGMAALENPLRAPVGFSVAVLDVFIKTAPGGDERLADTGFVTPSNQGWQHHLSISPLKSTFQKWDPSGGVEVQEGAFQVQTQGTTVHISTSLPAGQYQYWVMVSVFDPLTPTGVEAPSLGGNPSHLRSSLQNAPVPVDVLLAGEQQPVYREGTLPAVGRFRDGRPWWLLLLGGIGMAGAFWATLQLWRRENR
;
A
#
# COMPACT_ATOMS: atom_id res chain seq x y z
N MET A 1 26.34 2.41 -5.65
CA MET A 1 26.02 1.44 -4.58
C MET A 1 24.51 1.34 -4.59
N ASP A 2 23.96 0.13 -4.69
CA ASP A 2 22.51 -0.06 -4.74
C ASP A 2 21.87 0.32 -3.40
N ALA A 3 20.71 0.97 -3.45
CA ALA A 3 19.96 1.38 -2.27
C ALA A 3 19.60 0.15 -1.39
N PRO A 4 19.86 0.18 -0.07
CA PRO A 4 19.53 -0.93 0.83
C PRO A 4 18.06 -1.34 0.75
N VAL A 5 17.81 -2.66 0.65
CA VAL A 5 16.47 -3.25 0.69
C VAL A 5 15.98 -3.32 2.13
N LEU A 6 14.79 -2.77 2.38
CA LEU A 6 14.10 -2.80 3.67
C LEU A 6 13.06 -3.92 3.75
N LEU A 7 12.41 -4.22 2.62
CA LEU A 7 11.42 -5.28 2.47
C LEU A 7 11.47 -5.79 1.03
N PHE A 8 11.30 -7.10 0.85
CA PHE A 8 11.00 -7.72 -0.43
C PHE A 8 9.95 -8.80 -0.22
N VAL A 9 8.91 -8.77 -1.03
CA VAL A 9 7.81 -9.74 -1.03
C VAL A 9 7.61 -10.19 -2.46
N ALA A 10 7.61 -11.50 -2.69
CA ALA A 10 7.21 -12.07 -3.96
C ALA A 10 5.70 -12.32 -3.94
N ASP A 11 5.07 -12.16 -5.09
CA ASP A 11 3.67 -12.49 -5.30
C ASP A 11 3.57 -13.72 -6.22
N PRO A 12 2.54 -14.57 -6.06
CA PRO A 12 2.29 -15.67 -6.96
C PRO A 12 2.12 -15.21 -8.42
N ALA A 13 2.11 -16.18 -9.32
CA ALA A 13 2.00 -15.92 -10.75
C ALA A 13 0.60 -16.30 -11.22
N GLY A 14 -0.07 -15.41 -11.96
CA GLY A 14 -1.33 -15.75 -12.62
C GLY A 14 -2.55 -15.79 -11.70
N ASP A 15 -2.50 -15.05 -10.59
CA ASP A 15 -3.55 -14.90 -9.59
C ASP A 15 -4.30 -13.56 -9.67
N GLN A 16 -4.19 -12.84 -10.79
CA GLN A 16 -4.96 -11.63 -11.13
C GLN A 16 -6.45 -11.90 -11.44
N ARG A 17 -7.07 -12.74 -10.62
CA ARG A 17 -8.44 -13.23 -10.77
C ARG A 17 -9.23 -13.13 -9.45
N GLY A 18 -8.81 -12.24 -8.57
CA GLY A 18 -9.41 -11.98 -7.27
C GLY A 18 -9.57 -13.25 -6.44
N ASP A 19 -10.81 -13.68 -6.21
CA ASP A 19 -11.10 -14.92 -5.47
C ASP A 19 -10.84 -16.23 -6.28
N GLY A 20 -10.15 -16.11 -7.42
CA GLY A 20 -9.99 -17.12 -8.45
C GLY A 20 -11.14 -17.19 -9.45
N GLY A 21 -12.27 -16.54 -9.14
CA GLY A 21 -13.49 -16.55 -9.92
C GLY A 21 -13.69 -15.33 -10.81
N TYR A 22 -12.83 -14.30 -10.72
CA TYR A 22 -13.02 -13.11 -11.53
C TYR A 22 -12.78 -13.43 -13.01
N LEU A 23 -13.61 -12.82 -13.85
CA LEU A 23 -13.49 -12.84 -15.30
C LEU A 23 -13.16 -11.43 -15.75
N LEU A 24 -11.91 -11.23 -16.18
CA LEU A 24 -11.44 -9.97 -16.72
C LEU A 24 -12.20 -9.60 -18.00
N PRO A 25 -12.26 -8.31 -18.36
CA PRO A 25 -12.85 -7.88 -19.63
C PRO A 25 -12.22 -8.63 -20.81
N GLY A 26 -13.05 -9.28 -21.62
CA GLY A 26 -12.61 -10.07 -22.78
C GLY A 26 -12.06 -9.22 -23.94
N THR A 27 -12.13 -7.90 -23.82
CA THR A 27 -11.52 -6.92 -24.73
C THR A 27 -10.02 -6.74 -24.47
N LEU A 28 -9.52 -7.14 -23.29
CA LEU A 28 -8.09 -7.08 -22.98
C LEU A 28 -7.32 -8.18 -23.71
N SER A 29 -6.18 -7.82 -24.27
CA SER A 29 -5.20 -8.76 -24.82
C SER A 29 -4.45 -9.51 -23.71
N ASN A 30 -3.77 -10.60 -24.07
CA ASN A 30 -2.98 -11.39 -23.10
C ASN A 30 -1.90 -10.57 -22.39
N LEU A 31 -1.27 -9.60 -23.06
CA LEU A 31 -0.25 -8.74 -22.45
C LEU A 31 -0.87 -7.70 -21.50
N GLU A 32 -2.07 -7.22 -21.82
CA GLU A 32 -2.81 -6.32 -20.92
C GLU A 32 -3.30 -7.06 -19.68
N VAL A 33 -3.75 -8.32 -19.83
CA VAL A 33 -4.05 -9.21 -18.69
C VAL A 33 -2.81 -9.48 -17.84
N ALA A 34 -1.64 -9.70 -18.46
CA ALA A 34 -0.38 -9.83 -17.73
C ALA A 34 0.05 -8.51 -17.04
N SER A 35 -0.43 -7.37 -17.50
CA SER A 35 -0.17 -6.07 -16.86
C SER A 35 -0.98 -5.84 -15.58
N LEU A 36 -1.87 -6.77 -15.23
CA LEU A 36 -2.67 -6.74 -14.00
C LEU A 36 -2.15 -7.71 -12.93
N ASP A 37 -1.09 -8.45 -13.25
CA ASP A 37 -0.52 -9.55 -12.47
C ASP A 37 0.69 -9.05 -11.68
N LEU A 38 0.53 -8.90 -10.37
CA LEU A 38 1.57 -8.52 -9.45
C LEU A 38 2.59 -9.66 -9.34
N ARG A 39 3.86 -9.30 -9.17
CA ARG A 39 4.97 -10.28 -9.09
C ARG A 39 5.89 -10.06 -7.93
N SER A 40 6.06 -8.82 -7.54
CA SER A 40 6.87 -8.50 -6.39
C SER A 40 6.60 -7.10 -5.88
N PHE A 41 6.93 -6.90 -4.63
CA PHE A 41 6.99 -5.60 -4.01
C PHE A 41 8.30 -5.47 -3.23
N ALA A 42 9.06 -4.42 -3.53
CA ALA A 42 10.26 -4.09 -2.81
C ALA A 42 10.18 -2.68 -2.22
N VAL A 43 10.82 -2.52 -1.07
CA VAL A 43 10.97 -1.24 -0.39
C VAL A 43 12.45 -1.01 -0.18
N ARG A 44 12.93 0.18 -0.55
CA ARG A 44 14.34 0.56 -0.44
C ARG A 44 14.52 1.87 0.31
N ASN A 45 15.69 2.02 0.91
CA ASN A 45 16.18 3.28 1.44
C ASN A 45 17.07 3.95 0.39
N GLU A 46 16.53 4.92 -0.35
CA GLU A 46 17.29 5.69 -1.33
C GLU A 46 17.50 7.12 -0.79
N GLY A 47 18.74 7.43 -0.40
CA GLY A 47 19.08 8.77 0.10
C GLY A 47 18.34 9.17 1.40
N GLY A 48 17.92 8.21 2.21
CA GLY A 48 17.12 8.45 3.43
C GLY A 48 15.61 8.45 3.21
N ASN A 49 15.17 8.38 1.96
CA ASN A 49 13.75 8.37 1.60
C ASN A 49 13.28 6.96 1.20
N LEU A 50 11.98 6.76 1.35
CA LEU A 50 11.29 5.55 1.00
C LEU A 50 11.08 5.49 -0.52
N LYS A 51 11.65 4.46 -1.14
CA LYS A 51 11.41 4.10 -2.54
C LYS A 51 10.70 2.77 -2.61
N LEU A 52 9.66 2.70 -3.43
CA LEU A 52 8.87 1.48 -3.64
C LEU A 52 9.11 0.97 -5.06
N GLU A 53 9.16 -0.34 -5.22
CA GLU A 53 9.28 -1.00 -6.52
C GLU A 53 8.18 -2.06 -6.61
N VAL A 54 7.29 -1.91 -7.58
CA VAL A 54 6.21 -2.88 -7.84
C VAL A 54 6.55 -3.60 -9.14
N GLY A 55 6.89 -4.87 -9.04
CA GLY A 55 7.13 -5.73 -10.20
C GLY A 55 5.81 -6.30 -10.69
N MET A 56 5.57 -6.17 -11.99
CA MET A 56 4.42 -6.71 -12.70
C MET A 56 4.86 -7.82 -13.67
N ALA A 57 3.95 -8.68 -14.11
CA ALA A 57 4.27 -9.68 -15.13
C ALA A 57 4.53 -9.06 -16.51
N ALA A 58 3.81 -7.97 -16.82
CA ALA A 58 4.05 -7.10 -17.96
C ALA A 58 3.73 -5.64 -17.60
N LEU A 59 4.23 -4.68 -18.40
CA LEU A 59 3.84 -3.28 -18.30
C LEU A 59 3.66 -2.73 -19.71
N GLU A 60 2.43 -2.83 -20.21
CA GLU A 60 2.09 -2.32 -21.54
C GLU A 60 1.60 -0.87 -21.50
N ASN A 61 1.99 -0.09 -22.51
CA ASN A 61 1.55 1.30 -22.66
C ASN A 61 1.02 1.67 -24.06
N PRO A 62 0.06 0.92 -24.63
CA PRO A 62 -0.49 1.21 -25.96
C PRO A 62 -1.13 2.60 -26.05
N LEU A 63 -1.68 3.12 -24.95
CA LEU A 63 -2.32 4.44 -24.90
C LEU A 63 -1.32 5.58 -24.69
N ARG A 64 0.00 5.29 -24.58
CA ARG A 64 1.05 6.27 -24.29
C ARG A 64 0.72 7.14 -23.06
N ALA A 65 0.16 6.50 -22.05
CA ALA A 65 -0.18 7.11 -20.78
C ALA A 65 1.08 7.71 -20.12
N PRO A 66 0.99 8.89 -19.48
CA PRO A 66 2.13 9.57 -18.87
C PRO A 66 2.90 8.75 -17.82
N VAL A 67 2.20 7.90 -17.06
CA VAL A 67 2.81 7.08 -16.00
C VAL A 67 3.58 5.87 -16.53
N GLY A 68 3.47 5.58 -17.83
CA GLY A 68 4.22 4.49 -18.47
C GLY A 68 3.48 3.15 -18.58
N PHE A 69 2.19 3.07 -18.23
CA PHE A 69 1.33 1.90 -18.45
C PHE A 69 -0.14 2.30 -18.66
N SER A 70 -0.94 1.48 -19.34
CA SER A 70 -2.29 1.86 -19.82
C SER A 70 -3.48 1.18 -19.13
N VAL A 71 -3.31 0.01 -18.50
CA VAL A 71 -4.45 -0.84 -18.08
C VAL A 71 -4.58 -1.01 -16.56
N ALA A 72 -3.47 -0.95 -15.83
CA ALA A 72 -3.49 -1.10 -14.38
C ALA A 72 -3.85 0.22 -13.69
N VAL A 73 -4.52 0.12 -12.54
CA VAL A 73 -4.47 1.12 -11.47
C VAL A 73 -3.81 0.47 -10.27
N LEU A 74 -2.72 1.07 -9.79
CA LEU A 74 -1.93 0.56 -8.68
C LEU A 74 -2.22 1.39 -7.43
N ASP A 75 -2.72 0.74 -6.39
CA ASP A 75 -2.89 1.36 -5.08
C ASP A 75 -1.89 0.80 -4.08
N VAL A 76 -1.21 1.69 -3.37
CA VAL A 76 -0.26 1.35 -2.30
C VAL A 76 -0.63 2.11 -1.02
N PHE A 77 -1.11 1.36 -0.03
CA PHE A 77 -1.39 1.90 1.30
C PHE A 77 -0.20 1.63 2.22
N ILE A 78 0.14 2.59 3.07
CA ILE A 78 1.32 2.56 3.93
C ILE A 78 0.93 2.92 5.36
N LYS A 79 1.24 2.03 6.30
CA LYS A 79 1.13 2.29 7.74
C LYS A 79 2.46 2.78 8.30
N THR A 80 2.48 4.04 8.74
CA THR A 80 3.65 4.71 9.31
C THR A 80 3.45 5.09 10.78
N ALA A 81 2.25 4.90 11.34
CA ALA A 81 1.92 5.22 12.73
C ALA A 81 0.83 4.30 13.31
N PRO A 82 0.66 4.28 14.66
CA PRO A 82 -0.53 3.71 15.29
C PRO A 82 -1.81 4.43 14.85
N GLY A 83 -2.95 3.72 14.86
CA GLY A 83 -4.21 4.22 14.29
C GLY A 83 -4.22 4.20 12.76
N GLY A 84 -5.03 5.04 12.13
CA GLY A 84 -5.21 5.13 10.68
C GLY A 84 -6.64 4.83 10.22
N ASP A 85 -6.90 4.98 8.93
CA ASP A 85 -8.15 4.48 8.33
C ASP A 85 -8.03 2.99 8.06
N GLU A 86 -9.04 2.23 8.46
CA GLU A 86 -9.08 0.78 8.21
C GLU A 86 -9.73 0.44 6.87
N ARG A 87 -10.46 1.38 6.25
CA ARG A 87 -10.99 1.18 4.89
C ARG A 87 -9.87 1.43 3.87
N LEU A 88 -9.62 0.48 2.97
CA LEU A 88 -8.66 0.66 1.88
C LEU A 88 -9.33 1.44 0.74
N ALA A 89 -9.65 2.71 1.01
CA ALA A 89 -10.45 3.57 0.13
C ALA A 89 -11.76 2.89 -0.30
N ASP A 90 -12.14 3.04 -1.58
CA ASP A 90 -13.35 2.44 -2.16
C ASP A 90 -13.07 1.07 -2.84
N THR A 91 -11.97 0.42 -2.48
CA THR A 91 -11.56 -0.87 -3.09
C THR A 91 -12.42 -2.05 -2.65
N GLY A 92 -13.26 -1.86 -1.64
CA GLY A 92 -14.03 -2.93 -1.00
C GLY A 92 -13.26 -3.75 0.03
N PHE A 93 -11.96 -3.50 0.21
CA PHE A 93 -11.16 -4.11 1.27
C PHE A 93 -11.09 -3.25 2.53
N VAL A 94 -10.92 -3.92 3.66
CA VAL A 94 -10.54 -3.33 4.95
C VAL A 94 -9.25 -3.97 5.48
N THR A 95 -8.54 -3.25 6.33
CA THR A 95 -7.39 -3.79 7.08
C THR A 95 -7.88 -4.63 8.27
N PRO A 96 -7.06 -5.56 8.81
CA PRO A 96 -7.33 -6.14 10.11
C PRO A 96 -7.48 -5.06 11.19
N SER A 97 -8.26 -5.35 12.23
CA SER A 97 -8.53 -4.38 13.30
C SER A 97 -7.25 -3.79 13.90
N ASN A 98 -7.25 -2.47 14.10
CA ASN A 98 -6.16 -1.64 14.58
C ASN A 98 -4.93 -1.54 13.64
N GLN A 99 -5.06 -1.99 12.39
CA GLN A 99 -3.98 -1.91 11.39
C GLN A 99 -4.26 -0.87 10.30
N GLY A 100 -4.98 0.21 10.61
CA GLY A 100 -5.23 1.27 9.63
C GLY A 100 -3.97 1.92 9.05
N TRP A 101 -4.12 2.52 7.87
CA TRP A 101 -3.04 3.16 7.10
C TRP A 101 -2.98 4.68 7.33
N GLN A 102 -1.82 5.28 7.00
CA GLN A 102 -1.59 6.73 7.07
C GLN A 102 -1.41 7.38 5.71
N HIS A 103 -0.84 6.66 4.74
CA HIS A 103 -0.63 7.16 3.39
C HIS A 103 -1.24 6.20 2.38
N HIS A 104 -1.80 6.75 1.31
CA HIS A 104 -2.31 5.99 0.18
C HIS A 104 -1.83 6.64 -1.11
N LEU A 105 -1.16 5.87 -1.95
CA LEU A 105 -0.68 6.27 -3.27
C LEU A 105 -1.54 5.53 -4.29
N SER A 106 -2.32 6.27 -5.08
CA SER A 106 -3.08 5.71 -6.20
C SER A 106 -2.45 6.17 -7.51
N ILE A 107 -2.14 5.23 -8.40
CA ILE A 107 -1.43 5.45 -9.65
C ILE A 107 -2.24 4.83 -10.78
N SER A 108 -2.94 5.68 -11.52
CA SER A 108 -3.68 5.32 -12.73
C SER A 108 -2.94 5.82 -13.97
N PRO A 109 -3.30 5.34 -15.18
CA PRO A 109 -2.71 5.77 -16.44
C PRO A 109 -2.73 7.30 -16.62
N LEU A 110 -3.80 7.96 -16.18
CA LEU A 110 -4.00 9.40 -16.41
C LEU A 110 -3.65 10.27 -15.20
N LYS A 111 -3.61 9.70 -13.99
CA LYS A 111 -3.53 10.47 -12.74
C LYS A 111 -2.80 9.69 -11.65
N SER A 112 -2.03 10.40 -10.83
CA SER A 112 -1.49 9.87 -9.59
C SER A 112 -1.87 10.77 -8.41
N THR A 113 -2.38 10.19 -7.33
CA THR A 113 -2.79 10.91 -6.12
C THR A 113 -2.10 10.37 -4.89
N PHE A 114 -1.67 11.27 -4.02
CA PHE A 114 -1.22 10.97 -2.68
C PHE A 114 -2.29 11.38 -1.68
N GLN A 115 -2.62 10.48 -0.79
CA GLN A 115 -3.61 10.68 0.26
C GLN A 115 -2.94 10.48 1.60
N LYS A 116 -3.23 11.38 2.55
CA LYS A 116 -2.77 11.28 3.93
C LYS A 116 -3.97 11.27 4.87
N TRP A 117 -4.03 10.27 5.73
CA TRP A 117 -5.04 10.19 6.78
C TRP A 117 -4.83 11.29 7.82
N ASP A 118 -5.92 12.00 8.14
CA ASP A 118 -5.98 13.02 9.18
C ASP A 118 -6.84 12.51 10.37
N PRO A 119 -6.25 12.39 11.57
CA PRO A 119 -6.99 12.04 12.79
C PRO A 119 -8.17 12.97 13.12
N SER A 120 -8.13 14.22 12.64
CA SER A 120 -9.18 15.23 12.89
C SER A 120 -10.42 15.06 11.99
N GLY A 121 -10.43 14.07 11.10
CA GLY A 121 -11.63 13.61 10.42
C GLY A 121 -11.60 13.81 8.90
N GLY A 122 -10.56 13.31 8.23
CA GLY A 122 -10.53 13.34 6.77
C GLY A 122 -9.32 12.67 6.14
N VAL A 123 -9.24 12.79 4.82
CA VAL A 123 -8.07 12.42 4.03
C VAL A 123 -7.65 13.67 3.24
N GLU A 124 -6.42 14.11 3.46
CA GLU A 124 -5.84 15.18 2.67
C GLU A 124 -5.32 14.60 1.35
N VAL A 125 -5.80 15.12 0.22
CA VAL A 125 -5.40 14.66 -1.13
C VAL A 125 -4.43 15.67 -1.74
N GLN A 126 -3.28 15.19 -2.19
CA GLN A 126 -2.25 15.97 -2.86
C GLN A 126 -1.87 15.30 -4.19
N GLU A 127 -1.91 16.05 -5.28
CA GLU A 127 -1.41 15.60 -6.59
C GLU A 127 0.10 15.90 -6.70
N GLY A 128 0.86 14.97 -7.27
CA GLY A 128 2.30 15.18 -7.54
C GLY A 128 3.22 15.11 -6.31
N ALA A 129 2.76 14.58 -5.17
CA ALA A 129 3.60 14.43 -3.96
C ALA A 129 4.65 13.31 -4.03
N PHE A 130 4.66 12.53 -5.12
CA PHE A 130 5.64 11.48 -5.40
C PHE A 130 5.90 11.38 -6.91
N GLN A 131 6.98 10.70 -7.29
CA GLN A 131 7.35 10.47 -8.69
C GLN A 131 7.20 9.00 -9.06
N VAL A 132 6.71 8.73 -10.27
CA VAL A 132 6.54 7.40 -10.84
C VAL A 132 7.40 7.28 -12.08
N GLN A 133 8.14 6.17 -12.19
CA GLN A 133 8.93 5.83 -13.38
C GLN A 133 8.77 4.33 -13.65
N THR A 134 8.67 3.94 -14.91
CA THR A 134 8.66 2.53 -15.31
C THR A 134 10.00 2.13 -15.90
N GLN A 135 10.49 0.96 -15.51
CA GLN A 135 11.71 0.36 -16.06
C GLN A 135 11.50 -1.13 -16.26
N GLY A 136 11.46 -1.58 -17.52
CA GLY A 136 11.08 -2.96 -17.84
C GLY A 136 9.65 -3.23 -17.37
N THR A 137 9.46 -4.24 -16.52
CA THR A 137 8.16 -4.59 -15.93
C THR A 137 8.00 -4.08 -14.49
N THR A 138 8.85 -3.15 -14.05
CA THR A 138 8.83 -2.60 -12.69
C THR A 138 8.37 -1.15 -12.69
N VAL A 139 7.43 -0.83 -11.79
CA VAL A 139 7.03 0.53 -11.45
C VAL A 139 7.85 1.00 -10.24
N HIS A 140 8.67 2.03 -10.43
CA HIS A 140 9.45 2.67 -9.38
C HIS A 140 8.73 3.92 -8.88
N ILE A 141 8.55 4.00 -7.55
CA ILE A 141 7.83 5.07 -6.88
C ILE A 141 8.77 5.74 -5.88
N SER A 142 9.13 7.00 -6.14
CA SER A 142 9.97 7.80 -5.26
C SER A 142 9.10 8.73 -4.41
N THR A 143 9.16 8.57 -3.10
CA THR A 143 8.35 9.34 -2.15
C THR A 143 9.21 10.27 -1.30
N SER A 144 8.57 11.26 -0.65
CA SER A 144 9.21 12.09 0.38
C SER A 144 9.12 11.49 1.79
N LEU A 145 8.54 10.30 1.93
CA LEU A 145 8.45 9.63 3.23
C LEU A 145 9.84 9.19 3.69
N PRO A 146 10.17 9.30 4.98
CA PRO A 146 11.43 8.80 5.50
C PRO A 146 11.49 7.28 5.35
N ALA A 147 12.65 6.76 4.97
CA ALA A 147 12.92 5.34 4.95
C ALA A 147 12.68 4.73 6.33
N GLY A 148 11.95 3.61 6.39
CA GLY A 148 11.55 2.99 7.65
C GLY A 148 10.93 1.62 7.45
N GLN A 149 10.67 0.94 8.58
CA GLN A 149 9.94 -0.32 8.60
C GLN A 149 8.44 -0.02 8.76
N TYR A 150 7.68 -0.25 7.70
CA TYR A 150 6.25 0.00 7.61
C TYR A 150 5.48 -1.28 7.25
N GLN A 151 4.16 -1.18 7.32
CA GLN A 151 3.25 -2.17 6.73
C GLN A 151 2.64 -1.62 5.44
N TYR A 152 2.34 -2.51 4.50
CA TYR A 152 1.87 -2.16 3.18
C TYR A 152 0.70 -3.03 2.74
N TRP A 153 -0.19 -2.43 1.95
CA TRP A 153 -1.17 -3.12 1.14
C TRP A 153 -0.97 -2.64 -0.29
N VAL A 154 -0.77 -3.57 -1.21
CA VAL A 154 -0.51 -3.29 -2.62
C VAL A 154 -1.54 -4.05 -3.42
N MET A 155 -2.18 -3.39 -4.36
CA MET A 155 -3.26 -3.97 -5.13
C MET A 155 -3.32 -3.37 -6.53
N VAL A 156 -3.87 -4.15 -7.45
CA VAL A 156 -4.02 -3.75 -8.85
C VAL A 156 -5.46 -3.92 -9.29
N SER A 157 -6.01 -2.85 -9.85
CA SER A 157 -7.36 -2.80 -10.42
C SER A 157 -7.29 -2.56 -11.93
N VAL A 158 -8.39 -2.84 -12.64
CA VAL A 158 -8.51 -2.53 -14.07
C VAL A 158 -8.89 -1.06 -14.22
N PHE A 159 -8.13 -0.32 -15.02
CA PHE A 159 -8.43 1.07 -15.35
C PHE A 159 -9.66 1.17 -16.25
N ASP A 160 -10.63 2.01 -15.87
CA ASP A 160 -11.72 2.44 -16.77
C ASP A 160 -11.91 3.96 -16.68
N PRO A 161 -11.52 4.74 -17.71
CA PRO A 161 -11.67 6.19 -17.73
C PRO A 161 -13.12 6.66 -17.81
N LEU A 162 -14.08 5.76 -18.08
CA LEU A 162 -15.50 6.07 -18.17
C LEU A 162 -16.20 6.05 -16.80
N THR A 163 -15.55 5.48 -15.79
CA THR A 163 -16.05 5.49 -14.42
C THR A 163 -15.59 6.74 -13.66
N PRO A 164 -16.39 7.26 -12.71
CA PRO A 164 -15.98 8.39 -11.89
C PRO A 164 -14.73 8.12 -11.04
N THR A 165 -14.52 6.86 -10.65
CA THR A 165 -13.39 6.42 -9.83
C THR A 165 -12.15 6.07 -10.66
N GLY A 166 -12.28 5.95 -11.98
CA GLY A 166 -11.19 5.55 -12.87
C GLY A 166 -10.89 4.04 -12.83
N VAL A 167 -11.74 3.23 -12.19
CA VAL A 167 -11.56 1.79 -12.04
C VAL A 167 -12.82 1.03 -12.41
N GLU A 168 -12.65 -0.09 -13.12
CA GLU A 168 -13.73 -1.00 -13.48
C GLU A 168 -14.09 -1.86 -12.26
N ALA A 169 -15.28 -1.61 -11.68
CA ALA A 169 -15.79 -2.43 -10.57
C ALA A 169 -16.37 -3.75 -11.08
N PRO A 170 -16.18 -4.88 -10.36
CA PRO A 170 -16.73 -6.16 -10.74
C PRO A 170 -18.27 -6.14 -10.69
N SER A 171 -18.90 -6.67 -11.74
CA SER A 171 -20.36 -6.82 -11.82
C SER A 171 -20.79 -8.28 -11.77
N LEU A 172 -22.02 -8.53 -11.31
CA LEU A 172 -22.69 -9.84 -11.41
C LEU A 172 -23.21 -10.12 -12.84
N GLY A 173 -23.03 -9.17 -13.77
CA GLY A 173 -23.66 -9.17 -15.10
C GLY A 173 -23.04 -10.16 -16.08
N GLY A 174 -23.73 -10.38 -17.20
CA GLY A 174 -23.30 -11.30 -18.26
C GLY A 174 -22.43 -10.68 -19.37
N ASN A 175 -22.20 -9.36 -19.36
CA ASN A 175 -21.48 -8.69 -20.45
C ASN A 175 -19.97 -9.05 -20.40
N PRO A 176 -19.42 -9.71 -21.43
CA PRO A 176 -18.02 -10.14 -21.43
C PRO A 176 -17.02 -8.99 -21.56
N SER A 177 -17.46 -7.77 -21.91
CA SER A 177 -16.59 -6.60 -22.02
C SER A 177 -16.32 -5.89 -20.69
N HIS A 178 -16.90 -6.38 -19.59
CA HIS A 178 -16.75 -5.81 -18.25
C HIS A 178 -16.09 -6.79 -17.30
N LEU A 179 -15.53 -6.27 -16.20
CA LEU A 179 -15.05 -7.11 -15.11
C LEU A 179 -16.25 -7.79 -14.44
N ARG A 180 -16.12 -9.10 -14.21
CA ARG A 180 -17.19 -9.89 -13.58
C ARG A 180 -16.68 -10.70 -12.41
N SER A 181 -17.55 -10.82 -11.41
CA SER A 181 -17.37 -11.70 -10.26
C SER A 181 -18.68 -12.39 -9.91
N SER A 182 -18.58 -13.54 -9.26
CA SER A 182 -19.75 -14.21 -8.67
C SER A 182 -20.05 -13.75 -7.24
N LEU A 183 -19.12 -13.01 -6.62
CA LEU A 183 -19.30 -12.47 -5.28
C LEU A 183 -20.21 -11.25 -5.29
N GLN A 184 -21.14 -11.20 -4.34
CA GLN A 184 -21.90 -9.99 -4.06
C GLN A 184 -21.02 -9.00 -3.31
N ASN A 185 -20.96 -7.74 -3.76
CA ASN A 185 -20.06 -6.70 -3.22
C ASN A 185 -18.57 -7.09 -3.30
N ALA A 186 -18.17 -7.71 -4.41
CA ALA A 186 -16.81 -8.16 -4.61
C ALA A 186 -15.81 -6.97 -4.55
N PRO A 187 -14.65 -7.10 -3.89
CA PRO A 187 -13.60 -6.09 -3.92
C PRO A 187 -13.17 -5.74 -5.35
N VAL A 188 -12.86 -4.48 -5.60
CA VAL A 188 -12.52 -3.94 -6.92
C VAL A 188 -11.20 -4.50 -7.49
N PRO A 189 -10.11 -4.60 -6.72
CA PRO A 189 -8.83 -5.08 -7.26
C PRO A 189 -8.96 -6.47 -7.85
N VAL A 190 -8.28 -6.72 -8.96
CA VAL A 190 -8.19 -8.06 -9.57
C VAL A 190 -7.02 -8.85 -9.01
N ASP A 191 -6.06 -8.17 -8.40
CA ASP A 191 -4.88 -8.76 -7.79
C ASP A 191 -4.48 -7.98 -6.53
N VAL A 192 -3.96 -8.68 -5.53
CA VAL A 192 -3.47 -8.12 -4.26
C VAL A 192 -2.19 -8.82 -3.84
N LEU A 193 -1.22 -8.04 -3.36
CA LEU A 193 0.04 -8.59 -2.87
C LEU A 193 -0.19 -9.48 -1.65
N LEU A 194 -0.06 -10.79 -1.82
CA LEU A 194 -0.31 -11.77 -0.77
C LEU A 194 0.57 -13.01 -0.97
N ALA A 195 1.38 -13.34 0.03
CA ALA A 195 2.24 -14.52 -0.02
C ALA A 195 1.49 -15.88 0.06
N GLY A 196 0.17 -15.89 0.03
CA GLY A 196 -0.70 -17.05 0.23
C GLY A 196 -1.94 -17.01 -0.66
N GLU A 197 -2.96 -17.80 -0.33
CA GLU A 197 -4.17 -17.86 -1.15
C GLU A 197 -5.01 -16.58 -1.05
N GLN A 198 -5.35 -15.97 -2.19
CA GLN A 198 -6.17 -14.75 -2.25
C GLN A 198 -7.66 -15.01 -1.95
N GLN A 199 -8.15 -16.22 -2.24
CA GLN A 199 -9.58 -16.54 -2.19
C GLN A 199 -10.27 -16.20 -0.84
N PRO A 200 -9.71 -16.54 0.33
CA PRO A 200 -10.33 -16.19 1.61
C PRO A 200 -10.41 -14.68 1.81
N VAL A 201 -9.36 -13.95 1.44
CA VAL A 201 -9.26 -12.49 1.61
C VAL A 201 -10.33 -11.76 0.81
N TYR A 202 -10.57 -12.18 -0.44
CA TYR A 202 -11.62 -11.60 -1.28
C TYR A 202 -13.04 -11.86 -0.77
N ARG A 203 -13.27 -13.02 -0.15
CA ARG A 203 -14.58 -13.38 0.42
C ARG A 203 -14.85 -12.65 1.73
N GLU A 204 -13.82 -12.48 2.56
CA GLU A 204 -13.91 -11.82 3.86
C GLU A 204 -13.81 -10.29 3.75
N GLY A 205 -13.26 -9.78 2.64
CA GLY A 205 -13.00 -8.35 2.43
C GLY A 205 -11.91 -7.80 3.35
N THR A 206 -11.13 -8.64 4.04
CA THR A 206 -10.08 -8.22 4.98
C THR A 206 -8.70 -8.58 4.44
N LEU A 207 -7.91 -7.59 4.04
CA LEU A 207 -6.58 -7.79 3.45
C LEU A 207 -5.48 -7.60 4.51
N PRO A 208 -4.73 -8.65 4.89
CA PRO A 208 -3.60 -8.49 5.80
C PRO A 208 -2.47 -7.69 5.14
N ALA A 209 -1.74 -6.94 5.95
CA ALA A 209 -0.60 -6.16 5.47
C ALA A 209 0.64 -7.03 5.29
N VAL A 210 1.51 -6.64 4.36
CA VAL A 210 2.89 -7.15 4.30
C VAL A 210 3.85 -6.21 5.04
N GLY A 211 5.01 -6.75 5.44
CA GLY A 211 6.00 -5.99 6.19
C GLY A 211 5.71 -5.92 7.69
N ARG A 212 6.43 -5.04 8.40
CA ARG A 212 6.32 -4.88 9.85
C ARG A 212 6.43 -3.41 10.19
N PHE A 213 5.45 -2.89 10.92
CA PHE A 213 5.53 -1.57 11.50
C PHE A 213 6.18 -1.67 12.88
N ARG A 214 7.23 -0.89 13.11
CA ARG A 214 7.91 -0.83 14.41
C ARG A 214 7.81 0.58 14.97
N ASP A 215 6.92 0.78 15.94
CA ASP A 215 6.88 2.04 16.68
C ASP A 215 8.03 2.10 17.69
N GLY A 216 9.02 2.97 17.42
CA GLY A 216 10.13 3.22 18.32
C GLY A 216 9.82 4.23 19.44
N ARG A 217 8.70 4.97 19.34
CA ARG A 217 8.36 6.05 20.28
C ARG A 217 8.18 5.55 21.73
N PRO A 218 7.56 4.40 22.01
CA PRO A 218 7.43 3.90 23.37
C PRO A 218 8.78 3.69 24.07
N TRP A 219 9.79 3.21 23.34
CA TRP A 219 11.14 3.02 23.90
C TRP A 219 11.82 4.35 24.25
N TRP A 220 11.65 5.37 23.40
CA TRP A 220 12.15 6.70 23.70
C TRP A 220 11.45 7.33 24.90
N LEU A 221 10.13 7.16 25.01
CA LEU A 221 9.36 7.63 26.16
C LEU A 221 9.78 6.94 27.46
N LEU A 222 10.01 5.63 27.41
CA LEU A 222 10.54 4.87 28.56
C LEU A 222 11.95 5.32 28.96
N LEU A 223 12.82 5.57 27.99
CA LEU A 223 14.17 6.07 28.23
C LEU A 223 14.15 7.46 28.86
N LEU A 224 13.34 8.38 28.32
CA LEU A 224 13.15 9.73 28.89
C LEU A 224 12.55 9.67 30.30
N GLY A 225 11.53 8.83 30.51
CA GLY A 225 10.95 8.59 31.83
C GLY A 225 11.97 8.03 32.83
N GLY A 226 12.80 7.09 32.39
CA GLY A 226 13.89 6.52 33.19
C GLY A 226 14.96 7.55 33.58
N ILE A 227 15.36 8.42 32.65
CA ILE A 227 16.28 9.54 32.93
C ILE A 227 15.67 10.49 33.95
N GLY A 228 14.39 10.86 33.79
CA GLY A 228 13.68 11.71 34.75
C GLY A 228 13.63 11.11 36.15
N MET A 229 13.34 9.81 36.25
CA MET A 229 13.27 9.09 37.52
C MET A 229 14.65 8.98 38.20
N ALA A 230 15.70 8.69 37.43
CA ALA A 230 17.08 8.66 37.93
C ALA A 230 17.55 10.03 38.44
N GLY A 231 17.19 11.11 37.74
CA GLY A 231 17.47 12.48 38.16
C GLY A 231 16.80 12.83 39.49
N ALA A 232 15.52 12.48 39.65
CA ALA A 232 14.79 12.68 40.90
C ALA A 232 15.42 11.93 42.07
N PHE A 233 15.75 10.64 41.88
CA PHE A 233 16.41 9.83 42.89
C PHE A 233 17.76 10.41 43.33
N TRP A 234 18.57 10.88 42.37
CA TRP A 234 19.85 11.50 42.66
C TRP A 234 19.70 12.81 43.45
N ALA A 235 18.71 13.63 43.10
CA ALA A 235 18.39 14.86 43.84
C ALA A 235 17.98 14.56 45.30
N THR A 236 17.15 13.53 45.52
CA THR A 236 16.76 13.09 46.87
C THR A 236 17.97 12.62 47.68
N LEU A 237 18.88 11.85 47.07
CA LEU A 237 20.13 11.41 47.73
C LEU A 237 21.04 12.60 48.09
N GLN A 238 21.10 13.63 47.25
CA GLN A 238 21.89 14.82 47.54
C GLN A 238 21.31 15.63 48.71
N LEU A 239 19.99 15.78 48.78
CA LEU A 239 19.30 16.44 49.90
C LEU A 239 19.57 15.70 51.21
N TRP A 240 19.39 14.38 51.22
CA TRP A 240 19.66 13.56 52.41
C TRP A 240 21.13 13.65 52.88
N ARG A 241 22.08 13.70 51.94
CA ARG A 241 23.51 13.89 52.27
C ARG A 241 23.83 15.29 52.82
N ARG A 242 23.04 16.31 52.47
CA ARG A 242 23.20 17.67 53.00
C ARG A 242 22.61 17.82 54.40
N GLU A 243 21.50 17.15 54.70
CA GLU A 243 20.87 17.21 56.02
C GLU A 243 21.63 16.44 57.12
N ASN A 244 22.39 15.40 56.72
CA ASN A 244 23.19 14.59 57.65
C ASN A 244 24.64 15.07 57.81
N ARG A 245 24.96 16.31 57.43
CA ARG A 245 26.25 16.98 57.69
C ARG A 245 26.03 18.19 58.59
#